data_AF-A0A975JGT0-F1
#
_entry.id   AF-A0A975JGT0-F1
#
_cell.length_a   1.000
_cell.length_b   1.000
_cell.length_c   1.000
_cell.angle_alpha   90.00
_cell.angle_beta   90.00
_cell.angle_gamma   90.00
#
_symmetry.space_group_name_H-M   'P 1'
#
loop_
_entity.id
_entity.type
_entity.pdbx_description
1 polymer ?
#
loop_
_entity_poly.entity_id
_entity_poly.type
_entity_poly.pdbx_seq_one_letter_code
_entity_poly.pdbx_strand_id
1 'polypeptide(L)'
;MTGEEHADGSSKGWGFLSAMRFAERRAKGKPRIGKSTRVAQDAVSMGQDPFTGFPDSDLSQIDLAADPPRIRPRFLGFFGPFGPLPGAQTREVAFWTRNGDSSFVRFADIFVTRFQQLFYRSWSDARAITQFDHPTGGNSPVTCAPLPAMQVLRMTAQLSSMTRSGFSTPR
;
A
#
# COMPACT_ATOMS: atom_id res chain seq x y z
N MET A 1 14.02 23.46 -26.21
CA MET A 1 14.69 22.15 -26.16
C MET A 1 15.47 22.06 -24.86
N THR A 2 14.76 21.79 -23.78
CA THR A 2 15.31 21.39 -22.49
C THR A 2 14.33 20.34 -22.02
N GLY A 3 14.67 19.07 -22.25
CA GLY A 3 13.93 17.98 -21.65
C GLY A 3 14.13 18.13 -20.15
N GLU A 4 13.06 18.48 -19.44
CA GLU A 4 13.07 18.41 -17.99
C GLU A 4 13.34 16.96 -17.62
N GLU A 5 14.54 16.75 -17.09
CA GLU A 5 14.95 15.58 -16.35
C GLU A 5 14.02 15.48 -15.13
N HIS A 6 12.86 14.86 -15.32
CA HIS A 6 11.99 14.46 -14.22
C HIS A 6 12.78 13.47 -13.38
N ALA A 7 13.35 13.97 -12.29
CA ALA A 7 14.09 13.26 -11.25
C ALA A 7 13.84 11.75 -11.28
N ASP A 8 14.80 11.04 -11.90
CA ASP A 8 14.90 9.58 -11.92
C ASP A 8 15.33 9.10 -10.53
N GLY A 9 14.43 9.26 -9.56
CA GLY A 9 14.55 8.71 -8.23
C GLY A 9 14.06 7.25 -8.21
N SER A 10 14.72 6.35 -8.94
CA SER A 10 14.65 4.90 -8.72
C SER A 10 13.24 4.26 -8.79
N SER A 11 12.46 4.52 -9.85
CA SER A 11 11.26 3.70 -10.11
C SER A 11 11.62 2.27 -10.55
N LYS A 12 12.83 2.09 -11.12
CA LYS A 12 13.34 0.82 -11.62
C LYS A 12 13.56 -0.17 -10.47
N GLY A 13 12.74 -1.22 -10.41
CA GLY A 13 12.79 -2.28 -9.40
C GLY A 13 11.67 -2.23 -8.35
N TRP A 14 10.90 -1.13 -8.29
CA TRP A 14 9.74 -1.02 -7.41
C TRP A 14 8.43 -1.28 -8.18
N GLY A 15 7.67 -2.28 -7.76
CA GLY A 15 6.28 -2.46 -8.18
C GLY A 15 5.33 -1.57 -7.36
N PHE A 16 4.22 -1.14 -7.95
CA PHE A 16 3.23 -0.28 -7.29
C PHE A 16 2.77 -0.83 -5.93
N LEU A 17 2.39 -2.11 -5.88
CA LEU A 17 1.88 -2.76 -4.66
C LEU A 17 2.94 -2.81 -3.55
N SER A 18 4.20 -3.06 -3.93
CA SER A 18 5.33 -3.08 -2.99
C SER A 18 5.64 -1.69 -2.43
N ALA A 19 5.59 -0.65 -3.29
CA ALA A 19 5.77 0.74 -2.89
C ALA A 19 4.66 1.21 -1.93
N MET A 20 3.40 0.86 -2.24
CA MET A 20 2.25 1.18 -1.39
C MET A 20 2.34 0.49 -0.03
N ARG A 21 2.71 -0.80 0.02
CA ARG A 21 2.93 -1.53 1.28
C ARG A 21 4.06 -0.93 2.10
N PHE A 22 5.15 -0.51 1.46
CA PHE A 22 6.26 0.17 2.14
C PHE A 22 5.82 1.51 2.74
N ALA A 23 5.11 2.33 1.97
CA ALA A 23 4.60 3.61 2.44
C ALA A 23 3.60 3.45 3.59
N GLU A 24 2.72 2.44 3.52
CA GLU A 24 1.76 2.14 4.58
C GLU A 24 2.46 1.76 5.90
N ARG A 25 3.52 0.95 5.85
CA ARG A 25 4.32 0.58 7.04
C ARG A 25 5.08 1.76 7.65
N ARG A 26 5.49 2.72 6.82
CA ARG A 26 6.21 3.93 7.25
C ARG A 26 5.29 4.94 7.93
N ALA A 27 4.02 5.02 7.48
CA ALA A 27 3.01 5.95 8.00
C ALA A 27 2.41 5.47 9.35
N LYS A 28 3.23 5.38 10.40
CA LYS A 28 2.77 5.04 11.76
C LYS A 28 1.81 6.12 12.28
N GLY A 29 0.55 5.75 12.51
CA GLY A 29 -0.47 6.63 13.12
C GLY A 29 -1.49 7.23 12.13
N LYS A 30 -1.29 7.08 10.82
CA LYS A 30 -2.33 7.42 9.83
C LYS A 30 -3.28 6.23 9.61
N PRO A 31 -4.54 6.44 9.20
CA PRO A 31 -5.43 5.37 8.79
C PRO A 31 -4.83 4.55 7.64
N ARG A 32 -5.22 3.27 7.54
CA ARG A 32 -4.83 2.40 6.43
C ARG A 32 -5.19 3.02 5.08
N ILE A 33 -4.41 2.70 4.06
CA ILE A 33 -4.66 3.20 2.71
C ILE A 33 -6.06 2.73 2.26
N GLY A 34 -6.90 3.66 1.80
CA GLY A 34 -8.29 3.39 1.41
C GLY A 34 -9.30 3.29 2.58
N LYS A 35 -8.88 3.54 3.83
CA LYS A 35 -9.76 3.74 5.01
C LYS A 35 -9.82 5.20 5.47
N SER A 36 -8.96 6.06 4.95
CA SER A 36 -8.98 7.51 5.20
C SER A 36 -10.34 8.13 4.81
N THR A 37 -10.84 9.02 5.66
CA THR A 37 -12.08 9.80 5.44
C THR A 37 -11.80 11.17 4.85
N ARG A 38 -10.60 11.73 5.08
CA ARG A 38 -10.20 13.08 4.65
C ARG A 38 -8.90 13.00 3.88
N VAL A 39 -8.74 13.79 2.82
CA VAL A 39 -7.49 13.85 2.03
C VAL A 39 -6.26 14.13 2.91
N ALA A 40 -6.40 14.97 3.95
CA ALA A 40 -5.32 15.26 4.89
C ALA A 40 -4.84 14.04 5.72
N GLN A 41 -5.65 12.99 5.82
CA GLN A 41 -5.30 11.75 6.52
C GLN A 41 -4.68 10.71 5.58
N ASP A 42 -4.53 11.02 4.29
CA ASP A 42 -3.98 10.08 3.33
C ASP A 42 -2.51 9.81 3.63
N ALA A 43 -2.16 8.53 3.70
CA ALA A 43 -0.80 8.08 3.96
C ALA A 43 0.13 8.29 2.76
N VAL A 44 -0.43 8.42 1.54
CA VAL A 44 0.29 8.55 0.27
C VAL A 44 -0.44 9.57 -0.61
N SER A 45 0.30 10.49 -1.21
CA SER A 45 -0.20 11.35 -2.28
C SER A 45 -0.07 10.61 -3.61
N MET A 46 -1.20 10.39 -4.27
CA MET A 46 -1.23 9.69 -5.55
C MET A 46 -1.72 10.59 -6.68
N GLY A 47 -1.55 10.09 -7.90
CA GLY A 47 -2.11 10.68 -9.09
C GLY A 47 -1.60 9.97 -10.33
N GLN A 48 -1.90 10.51 -11.51
CA GLN A 48 -1.53 9.89 -12.77
C GLN A 48 -0.94 10.90 -13.75
N ASP A 49 0.14 10.52 -14.42
CA ASP A 49 0.69 11.32 -15.52
C ASP A 49 0.05 10.95 -16.86
N PRO A 50 -0.24 11.92 -17.74
CA PRO A 50 -0.75 11.63 -19.07
C PRO A 50 0.34 10.90 -19.88
N PHE A 51 0.02 9.68 -20.30
CA PHE A 51 0.95 8.81 -21.01
C PHE A 51 0.26 8.18 -22.22
N THR A 52 0.96 8.08 -23.35
CA THR A 52 0.41 7.59 -24.63
C THR A 52 1.16 6.41 -25.21
N GLY A 53 2.27 5.99 -24.58
CA GLY A 53 3.07 4.86 -25.02
C GLY A 53 2.68 3.55 -24.34
N PHE A 54 3.49 2.51 -24.57
CA PHE A 54 3.51 1.32 -23.74
C PHE A 54 4.48 1.55 -22.57
N PRO A 55 4.07 1.30 -21.32
CA PRO A 55 4.91 1.59 -20.17
C PRO A 55 5.96 0.50 -19.98
N ASP A 56 7.22 0.90 -19.78
CA ASP A 56 8.31 -0.02 -19.41
C ASP A 56 8.25 -0.43 -17.92
N SER A 57 7.47 0.30 -17.11
CA SER A 57 7.31 0.12 -15.67
C SER A 57 5.92 0.53 -15.18
N ASP A 58 5.45 -0.10 -14.11
CA ASP A 58 4.16 0.21 -13.46
C ASP A 58 4.07 1.64 -12.93
N LEU A 59 5.21 2.25 -12.58
CA LEU A 59 5.32 3.57 -11.95
C LEU A 59 5.98 4.56 -12.90
N SER A 60 5.43 5.78 -13.00
CA SER A 60 6.08 6.92 -13.66
C SER A 60 7.06 7.61 -12.73
N GLN A 61 6.63 7.85 -11.50
CA GLN A 61 7.37 8.57 -10.48
C GLN A 61 7.12 7.94 -9.11
N ILE A 62 8.19 7.82 -8.34
CA ILE A 62 8.15 7.42 -6.94
C ILE A 62 9.03 8.36 -6.13
N ASP A 63 8.45 8.98 -5.11
CA ASP A 63 9.17 9.78 -4.12
C ASP A 63 8.74 9.32 -2.72
N LEU A 64 9.54 8.43 -2.16
CA LEU A 64 9.34 7.89 -0.81
C LEU A 64 9.89 8.80 0.29
N ALA A 65 10.65 9.85 -0.08
CA ALA A 65 11.23 10.80 0.86
C ALA A 65 10.26 11.95 1.20
N ALA A 66 9.34 12.28 0.28
CA ALA A 66 8.26 13.22 0.54
C ALA A 66 7.34 12.79 1.70
N ASP A 67 6.77 13.78 2.40
CA ASP A 67 5.71 13.57 3.40
C ASP A 67 4.44 14.35 2.99
N PRO A 68 3.36 13.68 2.58
CA PRO A 68 3.25 12.24 2.36
C PRO A 68 4.02 11.76 1.10
N PRO A 69 4.47 10.50 1.05
CA PRO A 69 5.12 9.92 -0.13
C PRO A 69 4.30 10.13 -1.41
N ARG A 70 4.95 10.46 -2.52
CA ARG A 70 4.30 10.66 -3.81
C ARG A 70 4.50 9.46 -4.71
N ILE A 71 3.41 8.86 -5.19
CA ILE A 71 3.47 7.68 -6.06
C ILE A 71 2.53 7.91 -7.24
N ARG A 72 3.07 7.83 -8.47
CA ARG A 72 2.27 7.98 -9.69
C ARG A 72 2.35 6.70 -10.53
N PRO A 73 1.30 5.85 -10.53
CA PRO A 73 1.24 4.67 -11.39
C PRO A 73 0.82 5.01 -12.82
N ARG A 74 1.29 4.20 -13.78
CA ARG A 74 0.94 4.29 -15.22
C ARG A 74 -0.15 3.31 -15.65
N PHE A 75 -0.38 2.24 -14.89
CA PHE A 75 -1.28 1.15 -15.29
C PHE A 75 -2.76 1.39 -14.94
N LEU A 76 -3.07 2.32 -14.02
CA LEU A 76 -4.41 2.52 -13.50
C LEU A 76 -4.81 4.01 -13.45
N GLY A 77 -5.85 4.37 -14.20
CA GLY A 77 -6.47 5.70 -14.17
C GLY A 77 -7.20 6.07 -15.46
N PHE A 78 -7.39 7.37 -15.71
CA PHE A 78 -8.12 7.90 -16.86
C PHE A 78 -7.28 7.97 -18.14
N PHE A 79 -5.99 8.23 -18.00
CA PHE A 79 -5.05 8.35 -19.10
C PHE A 79 -4.40 7.00 -19.43
N GLY A 80 -3.73 6.90 -20.58
CA GLY A 80 -3.00 5.70 -20.97
C GLY A 80 -3.72 4.82 -21.99
N PRO A 81 -3.05 3.76 -22.47
CA PRO A 81 -3.62 2.82 -23.45
C PRO A 81 -4.82 2.03 -22.91
N PHE A 82 -4.92 1.88 -21.58
CA PHE A 82 -6.01 1.17 -20.90
C PHE A 82 -7.01 2.13 -20.23
N GLY A 83 -6.88 3.44 -20.47
CA GLY A 83 -7.72 4.45 -19.85
C GLY A 83 -9.12 4.53 -20.51
N PRO A 84 -10.17 4.86 -19.75
CA PRO A 84 -11.52 5.09 -20.29
C PRO A 84 -11.63 6.33 -21.17
N LEU A 85 -10.68 7.27 -21.09
CA LEU A 85 -10.71 8.46 -21.94
C LEU A 85 -10.19 8.14 -23.35
N PRO A 86 -10.81 8.71 -24.41
CA PRO A 86 -10.30 8.58 -25.77
C PRO A 86 -8.82 9.01 -25.87
N GLY A 87 -8.02 8.25 -26.63
CA GLY A 87 -6.59 8.54 -26.80
C GLY A 87 -6.30 9.95 -27.37
N ALA A 88 -7.25 10.56 -28.09
CA ALA A 88 -7.17 11.96 -28.51
C ALA A 88 -7.14 12.94 -27.32
N GLN A 89 -7.96 12.72 -26.30
CA GLN A 89 -7.99 13.56 -25.10
C GLN A 89 -6.69 13.42 -24.30
N THR A 90 -6.19 12.19 -24.15
CA THR A 90 -4.92 11.95 -23.46
C THR A 90 -3.75 12.67 -24.15
N ARG A 91 -3.73 12.72 -25.49
CA ARG A 91 -2.70 13.47 -26.24
C ARG A 91 -2.79 14.97 -25.99
N GLU A 92 -4.00 15.52 -25.96
CA GLU A 92 -4.21 16.95 -25.70
C GLU A 92 -3.78 17.34 -24.29
N VAL A 93 -4.14 16.53 -23.29
CA VAL A 93 -3.72 16.74 -21.90
C VAL A 93 -2.20 16.63 -21.76
N ALA A 94 -1.57 15.69 -22.46
CA ALA A 94 -0.11 15.58 -22.50
C ALA A 94 0.53 16.83 -23.13
N PHE A 95 -0.08 17.41 -24.16
CA PHE A 95 0.36 18.67 -24.77
C PHE A 95 0.25 19.85 -23.79
N TRP A 96 -0.89 20.02 -23.13
CA TRP A 96 -1.08 21.07 -22.10
C TRP A 96 -0.07 20.95 -20.96
N THR A 97 0.14 19.73 -20.46
CA THR A 97 1.08 19.47 -19.37
C THR A 97 2.51 19.88 -19.76
N ARG A 98 2.92 19.60 -21.01
CA ARG A 98 4.23 20.03 -21.55
C ARG A 98 4.35 21.55 -21.72
N ASN A 99 3.23 22.23 -21.93
CA ASN A 99 3.16 23.69 -22.01
C ASN A 99 3.01 24.36 -20.63
N GLY A 100 3.08 23.59 -19.54
CA GLY A 100 3.01 24.09 -18.16
C GLY A 100 1.61 24.12 -17.55
N ASP A 101 0.57 23.75 -18.29
CA ASP A 101 -0.79 23.64 -17.75
C ASP A 101 -1.08 22.22 -17.28
N SER A 102 -1.04 22.02 -15.96
CA SER A 102 -1.37 20.75 -15.30
C SER A 102 -2.78 20.70 -14.73
N SER A 103 -3.63 21.69 -15.01
CA SER A 103 -4.94 21.85 -14.36
C SER A 103 -5.85 20.64 -14.59
N PHE A 104 -5.89 20.12 -15.82
CA PHE A 104 -6.69 18.93 -16.14
C PHE A 104 -6.18 17.66 -15.45
N VAL A 105 -4.86 17.49 -15.36
CA VAL A 105 -4.24 16.37 -14.63
C VAL A 105 -4.59 16.46 -13.14
N ARG A 106 -4.51 17.65 -12.55
CA ARG A 106 -4.87 17.87 -11.14
C ARG A 106 -6.35 17.63 -10.88
N PHE A 107 -7.22 17.98 -11.81
CA PHE A 107 -8.65 17.64 -11.73
C PHE A 107 -8.87 16.13 -11.77
N ALA A 108 -8.23 15.42 -12.70
CA ALA A 108 -8.31 13.97 -12.78
C ALA A 108 -7.77 13.29 -11.52
N ASP A 109 -6.69 13.82 -10.93
CA ASP A 109 -6.07 13.31 -9.70
C ASP A 109 -7.06 13.24 -8.52
N ILE A 110 -8.09 14.11 -8.46
CA ILE A 110 -9.13 14.08 -7.40
C ILE A 110 -9.85 12.73 -7.38
N PHE A 111 -10.21 12.21 -8.55
CA PHE A 111 -10.93 10.95 -8.70
C PHE A 111 -9.97 9.76 -8.63
N VAL A 112 -8.84 9.88 -9.32
CA VAL A 112 -7.86 8.79 -9.47
C VAL A 112 -7.23 8.44 -8.12
N THR A 113 -6.92 9.43 -7.29
CA THR A 113 -6.33 9.21 -5.96
C THR A 113 -7.19 8.25 -5.14
N ARG A 114 -8.50 8.49 -5.08
CA ARG A 114 -9.38 7.63 -4.28
C ARG A 114 -9.54 6.24 -4.90
N PHE A 115 -9.64 6.17 -6.23
CA PHE A 115 -9.78 4.91 -6.94
C PHE A 115 -8.56 3.98 -6.73
N GLN A 116 -7.35 4.52 -6.90
CA GLN A 116 -6.10 3.76 -6.69
C GLN A 116 -5.96 3.29 -5.23
N GLN A 117 -6.40 4.11 -4.27
CA GLN A 117 -6.41 3.76 -2.84
C GLN A 117 -7.30 2.55 -2.57
N LEU A 118 -8.50 2.53 -3.17
CA LEU A 118 -9.46 1.44 -3.01
C LEU A 118 -9.01 0.16 -3.71
N PHE A 119 -8.34 0.29 -4.86
CA PHE A 119 -7.70 -0.84 -5.54
C PHE A 119 -6.62 -1.48 -4.67
N TYR A 120 -5.71 -0.68 -4.10
CA TYR A 120 -4.71 -1.21 -3.17
C TYR A 120 -5.37 -1.85 -1.94
N ARG A 121 -6.41 -1.22 -1.40
CA ARG A 121 -7.15 -1.75 -0.25
C ARG A 121 -7.73 -3.14 -0.54
N SER A 122 -8.45 -3.33 -1.65
CA SER A 122 -9.04 -4.64 -1.97
C SER A 122 -7.97 -5.72 -2.14
N TRP A 123 -6.84 -5.38 -2.77
CA TRP A 123 -5.70 -6.27 -2.87
C TRP A 123 -5.10 -6.62 -1.49
N SER A 124 -4.98 -5.63 -0.59
CA SER A 124 -4.46 -5.84 0.77
C SER A 124 -5.41 -6.65 1.64
N ASP A 125 -6.73 -6.49 1.46
CA ASP A 125 -7.78 -7.18 2.20
C ASP A 125 -7.83 -8.67 1.81
N ALA A 126 -7.51 -9.01 0.56
CA ALA A 126 -7.44 -10.39 0.08
C ALA A 126 -6.23 -11.20 0.61
N ARG A 127 -5.22 -10.55 1.20
CA ARG A 127 -3.95 -11.17 1.60
C ARG A 127 -3.72 -11.10 3.11
N ALA A 128 -3.69 -12.25 3.77
CA ALA A 128 -3.45 -12.32 5.21
C ALA A 128 -2.07 -11.76 5.64
N ILE A 129 -1.05 -11.96 4.79
CA ILE A 129 0.33 -11.50 5.05
C ILE A 129 0.40 -9.97 5.15
N THR A 130 -0.36 -9.24 4.35
CA THR A 130 -0.39 -7.76 4.42
C THR A 130 -1.20 -7.26 5.61
N GLN A 131 -2.18 -8.03 6.06
CA GLN A 131 -2.99 -7.71 7.24
C GLN A 131 -2.23 -7.93 8.55
N PHE A 132 -1.32 -8.91 8.59
CA PHE A 132 -0.49 -9.24 9.74
C PHE A 132 0.55 -8.16 10.08
N ASP A 133 1.02 -7.40 9.09
CA ASP A 133 2.01 -6.34 9.29
C ASP A 133 1.53 -5.18 10.19
N HIS A 134 0.23 -5.13 10.47
CA HIS A 134 -0.41 -4.00 11.15
C HIS A 134 -0.72 -4.32 12.61
N PRO A 135 -0.42 -3.40 13.55
CA PRO A 135 -0.58 -3.64 14.99
C PRO A 135 -2.05 -3.82 15.41
N THR A 136 -2.99 -3.31 14.63
CA THR A 136 -4.43 -3.48 14.90
C THR A 136 -4.97 -4.87 14.57
N GLY A 137 -4.19 -5.72 13.87
CA GLY A 137 -4.68 -6.99 13.31
C GLY A 137 -5.72 -6.74 12.22
N GLY A 138 -5.61 -7.39 11.07
CA GLY A 138 -6.65 -7.30 10.04
C GLY A 138 -7.83 -8.21 10.35
N ASN A 139 -9.01 -7.84 9.86
CA ASN A 139 -10.19 -8.71 9.80
C ASN A 139 -10.06 -9.72 8.65
N SER A 140 -8.99 -10.52 8.65
CA SER A 140 -8.83 -11.59 7.67
C SER A 140 -9.64 -12.80 8.12
N PRO A 141 -10.42 -13.45 7.23
CA PRO A 141 -11.18 -14.66 7.60
C PRO A 141 -10.27 -15.83 7.98
N VAL A 142 -8.98 -15.77 7.61
CA VAL A 142 -7.95 -16.62 8.19
C VAL A 142 -7.43 -15.98 9.46
N THR A 143 -8.18 -16.17 10.53
CA THR A 143 -7.66 -16.07 11.89
C THR A 143 -6.57 -17.12 12.03
N CYS A 144 -5.34 -16.80 11.65
CA CYS A 144 -4.20 -17.34 12.36
C CYS A 144 -4.23 -16.61 13.70
N ALA A 145 -5.10 -17.09 14.60
CA ALA A 145 -4.91 -16.81 16.01
C ALA A 145 -3.44 -17.11 16.30
N PRO A 146 -2.73 -16.28 17.10
CA PRO A 146 -1.47 -16.75 17.61
C PRO A 146 -1.79 -18.08 18.28
N LEU A 147 -1.26 -19.18 17.73
CA LEU A 147 -1.27 -20.46 18.42
C LEU A 147 -0.82 -20.14 19.84
N PRO A 148 -1.52 -20.61 20.90
CA PRO A 148 -1.12 -20.38 22.27
C PRO A 148 0.16 -21.16 22.57
N ALA A 149 1.28 -20.78 21.96
CA ALA A 149 2.61 -21.33 22.19
C ALA A 149 3.09 -21.00 23.61
N MET A 150 2.44 -20.07 24.33
CA MET A 150 2.74 -19.73 25.72
C MET A 150 1.84 -20.41 26.76
N GLN A 151 0.89 -21.27 26.38
CA GLN A 151 0.04 -21.95 27.38
C GLN A 151 0.43 -23.40 27.65
N VAL A 152 1.18 -24.04 26.75
CA VAL A 152 1.65 -25.43 26.94
C VAL A 152 2.77 -25.51 28.00
N LEU A 153 3.58 -24.46 28.19
CA LEU A 153 4.69 -24.49 29.16
C LEU A 153 4.25 -24.28 30.62
N ARG A 154 3.01 -23.85 30.89
CA ARG A 154 2.51 -23.74 32.28
C ARG A 154 1.92 -25.05 32.82
N MET A 155 1.53 -25.99 31.96
CA MET A 155 0.85 -27.21 32.41
C MET A 155 1.83 -28.34 32.79
N THR A 156 3.04 -28.34 32.23
CA THR A 156 4.10 -29.29 32.61
C THR A 156 4.74 -28.96 33.96
N ALA A 157 4.67 -27.71 34.42
CA ALA A 157 5.14 -27.32 35.76
C ALA A 157 4.19 -27.79 36.89
N GLN A 158 2.87 -27.82 36.64
CA GLN A 158 1.88 -28.24 37.64
C GLN A 158 1.84 -29.77 37.83
N LEU A 159 2.20 -30.55 36.79
CA LEU A 159 2.24 -32.00 36.88
C LEU A 159 3.49 -32.54 37.62
N SER A 160 4.56 -31.74 37.69
CA SER A 160 5.80 -32.12 38.40
C SER A 160 5.73 -31.86 39.92
N SER A 161 4.81 -31.00 40.38
CA SER A 161 4.59 -30.77 41.82
C SER A 161 3.67 -31.80 42.49
N MET A 162 2.96 -32.65 41.74
CA MET A 162 2.04 -33.66 42.30
C MET A 162 2.67 -35.06 42.51
N THR A 163 3.88 -35.32 42.00
CA THR A 163 4.57 -36.63 42.17
C THR A 163 5.59 -36.65 43.31
N ARG A 164 5.73 -35.57 44.10
CA ARG A 164 6.70 -35.48 45.21
C ARG A 164 6.11 -35.54 46.62
N SER A 165 4.85 -35.93 46.78
CA SER A 165 4.24 -36.12 48.11
C SER A 165 3.68 -37.53 48.26
N GLY A 166 4.41 -38.38 48.99
CA GLY A 166 3.81 -39.45 49.78
C GLY A 166 4.07 -40.88 49.32
N PHE A 167 5.33 -41.34 49.40
CA PHE A 167 5.61 -42.75 49.70
C PHE A 167 6.23 -42.80 51.10
N SER A 168 5.40 -43.08 52.11
CA SER A 168 5.79 -43.29 53.51
C SER A 168 5.34 -44.69 53.90
N THR A 169 6.30 -45.60 54.03
CA THR A 169 6.11 -47.00 54.42
C THR A 169 6.02 -47.11 55.95
N PRO A 170 5.02 -47.80 56.53
CA PRO A 170 5.02 -48.11 57.96
C PRO A 170 5.77 -49.43 58.26
N ARG A 171 6.46 -49.45 59.41
CA ARG A 171 6.94 -50.66 60.11
C ARG A 171 5.91 -51.06 61.16
#